data_AF-F2S3Y6-F1
#
_entry.id   AF-F2S3Y6-F1
#
_cell.length_a   1.000
_cell.length_b   1.000
_cell.length_c   1.000
_cell.angle_alpha   90.00
_cell.angle_beta   90.00
_cell.angle_gamma   90.00
#
_symmetry.space_group_name_H-M   'P 1'
#
loop_
_entity.id
_entity.type
_entity.pdbx_description
1 polymer ?
#
loop_
_entity_poly.entity_id
_entity_poly.type
_entity_poly.pdbx_seq_one_letter_code
_entity_poly.pdbx_strand_id
1 'polypeptide(L)'
;MSQTGVGDKDAKRREYNRNAQRIFRQRRKEHIRNLERAQNERISSQTDMIEQLRQENLELRRENESLSRVQSNCSSPSMLSVRVPSHCSPGEPSSLLTMSDSISNTYFPGAPEAPPDTTLPTSSSIDEFSRLPNRLCLFSPYDINRMRSYLHLLFHPVLNLVVDGTPLDTRIHFLTLARLGPSLPPSLQPTTLQLQVPHNVYVDLIPSPSLRDVLLRSDPAMVAAFLVDVCTFACDIDDRGQLTIWGEDFLNEISWEFSASVLEQWGGWFLPSIWHERADFWRRHRSDSFVATA
;
A
#
# COMPACT_ATOMS: atom_id res chain seq x y z
N MET A 1 69.86 -13.89 -22.69
CA MET A 1 69.65 -12.86 -21.63
C MET A 1 68.26 -12.25 -21.81
N SER A 2 67.20 -12.79 -21.18
CA SER A 2 65.81 -12.28 -21.39
C SER A 2 64.84 -12.56 -20.24
N GLN A 3 65.29 -12.65 -18.98
CA GLN A 3 64.40 -12.91 -17.83
C GLN A 3 64.13 -11.68 -16.94
N THR A 4 64.90 -10.59 -17.07
CA THR A 4 64.80 -9.42 -16.18
C THR A 4 63.62 -8.49 -16.51
N GLY A 5 63.12 -8.48 -17.75
CA GLY A 5 62.06 -7.56 -18.18
C GLY A 5 60.62 -7.99 -17.85
N VAL A 6 60.40 -9.24 -17.44
CA VAL A 6 59.06 -9.76 -17.09
C VAL A 6 58.73 -9.47 -15.62
N GLY A 7 59.68 -9.67 -14.71
CA GLY A 7 59.49 -9.41 -13.28
C GLY A 7 59.23 -7.94 -12.94
N ASP A 8 59.80 -7.01 -13.72
CA ASP A 8 59.60 -5.56 -13.55
C ASP A 8 58.18 -5.12 -13.98
N LYS A 9 57.64 -5.73 -15.05
CA LYS A 9 56.25 -5.51 -15.48
C LYS A 9 55.25 -6.01 -14.42
N ASP A 10 55.52 -7.16 -13.81
CA ASP A 10 54.67 -7.72 -12.76
C ASP A 10 54.75 -6.93 -11.44
N ALA A 11 55.91 -6.36 -11.12
CA ALA A 11 56.04 -5.42 -9.99
C ALA A 11 55.19 -4.15 -10.22
N LYS A 12 55.29 -3.56 -11.41
CA LYS A 12 54.53 -2.36 -11.79
C LYS A 12 53.02 -2.61 -11.80
N ARG A 13 52.57 -3.78 -12.26
CA ARG A 13 51.15 -4.17 -12.23
C ARG A 13 50.62 -4.35 -10.80
N ARG A 14 51.42 -4.93 -9.91
CA ARG A 14 51.06 -5.07 -8.48
C ARG A 14 50.96 -3.71 -7.78
N GLU A 15 51.86 -2.80 -8.09
CA GLU A 15 51.81 -1.43 -7.56
C GLU A 15 50.61 -0.64 -8.08
N TYR A 16 50.32 -0.73 -9.37
CA TYR A 16 49.13 -0.15 -9.97
C TYR A 16 47.84 -0.67 -9.30
N ASN A 17 47.71 -2.00 -9.13
CA ASN A 17 46.55 -2.59 -8.47
C ASN A 17 46.42 -2.16 -7.01
N ARG A 18 47.55 -2.04 -6.27
CA ARG A 18 47.54 -1.52 -4.90
C ARG A 18 47.05 -0.08 -4.85
N ASN A 19 47.50 0.77 -5.78
CA ASN A 19 47.05 2.16 -5.83
C ASN A 19 45.58 2.28 -6.24
N ALA A 20 45.15 1.53 -7.25
CA ALA A 20 43.76 1.46 -7.69
C ALA A 20 42.83 1.03 -6.54
N GLN A 21 43.24 0.03 -5.74
CA GLN A 21 42.48 -0.41 -4.58
C GLN A 21 42.38 0.67 -3.50
N ARG A 22 43.45 1.44 -3.26
CA ARG A 22 43.43 2.56 -2.31
C ARG A 22 42.47 3.65 -2.77
N ILE A 23 42.55 4.04 -4.04
CA ILE A 23 41.65 5.04 -4.64
C ILE A 23 40.20 4.56 -4.56
N PHE A 24 39.93 3.29 -4.86
CA PHE A 24 38.57 2.73 -4.75
C PHE A 24 38.05 2.80 -3.32
N ARG A 25 38.85 2.39 -2.33
CA ARG A 25 38.48 2.47 -0.91
C ARG A 25 38.25 3.91 -0.47
N GLN A 26 39.08 4.85 -0.94
CA GLN A 26 38.93 6.27 -0.64
C GLN A 26 37.64 6.84 -1.22
N ARG A 27 37.35 6.59 -2.50
CA ARG A 27 36.11 7.02 -3.16
C ARG A 27 34.87 6.44 -2.49
N ARG A 28 34.90 5.15 -2.13
CA ARG A 28 33.81 4.50 -1.40
C ARG A 28 33.57 5.16 -0.03
N LYS A 29 34.64 5.44 0.72
CA LYS A 29 34.55 6.12 2.03
C LYS A 29 33.98 7.53 1.90
N GLU A 30 34.39 8.27 0.86
CA GLU A 30 33.89 9.61 0.60
C GLU A 30 32.42 9.60 0.15
N HIS A 31 32.04 8.66 -0.70
CA HIS A 31 30.65 8.48 -1.11
C HIS A 31 29.73 8.20 0.07
N ILE A 32 30.11 7.25 0.94
CA ILE A 32 29.35 6.95 2.17
C ILE A 32 29.20 8.21 3.04
N ARG A 33 30.29 8.94 3.28
CA ARG A 33 30.25 10.19 4.06
C ARG A 33 29.33 11.25 3.44
N ASN A 34 29.32 11.37 2.12
CA ASN A 34 28.45 12.32 1.43
C ASN A 34 26.98 11.91 1.52
N LEU A 35 26.67 10.62 1.43
CA LEU A 35 25.32 10.10 1.65
C LEU A 35 24.85 10.36 3.09
N GLU A 36 25.69 10.06 4.09
CA GLU A 36 25.40 10.34 5.50
C GLU A 36 25.14 11.83 5.74
N ARG A 37 25.95 12.72 5.15
CA ARG A 37 25.74 14.18 5.24
C ARG A 37 24.41 14.59 4.63
N ALA A 38 24.12 14.15 3.41
CA ALA A 38 22.88 14.50 2.71
C ALA A 38 21.64 13.98 3.45
N GLN A 39 21.74 12.79 4.05
CA GLN A 39 20.68 12.24 4.91
C GLN A 39 20.48 13.09 6.17
N ASN A 40 21.56 13.47 6.86
CA ASN A 40 21.49 14.31 8.05
C ASN A 40 20.92 15.70 7.75
N GLU A 41 21.31 16.32 6.63
CA GLU A 41 20.76 17.62 6.20
C GLU A 41 19.26 17.52 5.89
N ARG A 42 18.82 16.44 5.23
CA ARG A 42 17.39 16.17 4.99
C ARG A 42 16.62 16.00 6.28
N ILE A 43 17.14 15.20 7.23
CA ILE A 43 16.51 14.98 8.53
C ILE A 43 16.42 16.30 9.30
N SER A 44 17.50 17.09 9.36
CA SER A 44 17.51 18.40 10.01
C SER A 44 16.47 19.34 9.41
N SER A 45 16.40 19.42 8.07
CA SER A 45 15.41 20.26 7.38
C SER A 45 13.98 19.84 7.70
N GLN A 46 13.74 18.52 7.79
CA GLN A 46 12.43 17.97 8.13
C GLN A 46 12.07 18.23 9.60
N THR A 47 13.02 18.11 10.53
CA THR A 47 12.78 18.41 11.95
C THR A 47 12.45 19.88 12.16
N ASP A 48 13.17 20.78 11.49
CA ASP A 48 12.92 22.23 11.58
C ASP A 48 11.51 22.58 11.07
N MET A 49 11.10 21.96 9.95
CA MET A 49 9.75 22.11 9.41
C MET A 49 8.66 21.58 10.36
N ILE A 50 8.89 20.43 10.99
CA ILE A 50 7.97 19.87 11.99
C ILE A 50 7.85 20.81 13.19
N GLU A 51 8.95 21.40 13.64
CA GLU A 51 8.95 22.35 14.75
C GLU A 51 8.18 23.62 14.40
N GLN A 52 8.39 24.16 13.19
CA GLN A 52 7.64 25.31 12.70
C GLN A 52 6.13 25.03 12.63
N LEU A 53 5.73 23.89 12.06
CA LEU A 53 4.31 23.50 11.99
C LEU A 53 3.70 23.30 13.39
N ARG A 54 4.47 22.84 14.38
CA ARG A 54 4.01 22.72 15.77
C ARG A 54 3.79 24.10 16.40
N GLN A 55 4.66 25.06 16.15
CA GLN A 55 4.50 26.44 16.62
C GLN A 55 3.25 27.10 16.00
N GLU A 56 3.08 26.98 14.68
CA GLU A 56 1.90 27.50 13.98
C GLU A 56 0.60 26.88 14.50
N ASN A 57 0.56 25.56 14.70
CA ASN A 57 -0.59 24.89 15.30
C ASN A 57 -0.92 25.41 16.71
N LEU A 58 0.11 25.73 17.50
CA LEU A 58 -0.08 26.30 18.83
C LEU A 58 -0.68 27.71 18.76
N GLU A 59 -0.23 28.54 17.82
CA GLU A 59 -0.77 29.88 17.59
C GLU A 59 -2.22 29.84 17.13
N LEU A 60 -2.54 29.03 16.11
CA LEU A 60 -3.91 28.85 15.62
C LEU A 60 -4.86 28.37 16.72
N ARG A 61 -4.40 27.51 17.63
CA ARG A 61 -5.20 27.08 18.80
C ARG A 61 -5.47 28.22 19.76
N ARG A 62 -4.48 29.07 20.07
CA ARG A 62 -4.69 30.25 20.92
C ARG A 62 -5.65 31.24 20.26
N GLU A 63 -5.53 31.44 18.95
CA GLU A 63 -6.46 32.31 18.20
C GLU A 63 -7.88 31.77 18.25
N ASN A 64 -8.09 30.48 17.98
CA ASN A 64 -9.39 29.82 18.09
C ASN A 64 -9.98 29.93 19.50
N GLU A 65 -9.17 29.76 20.54
CA GLU A 65 -9.61 29.97 21.92
C GLU A 65 -10.03 31.42 22.19
N SER A 66 -9.31 32.40 21.64
CA SER A 66 -9.64 33.81 21.81
C SER A 66 -10.92 34.21 21.06
N LEU A 67 -11.09 33.75 19.81
CA LEU A 67 -12.31 33.96 19.01
C LEU A 67 -13.53 33.31 19.67
N SER A 68 -13.37 32.09 20.19
CA SER A 68 -14.42 31.38 20.93
C SER A 68 -14.87 32.16 22.18
N ARG A 69 -13.92 32.76 22.92
CA ARG A 69 -14.24 33.62 24.08
C ARG A 69 -14.94 34.92 23.72
N VAL A 70 -14.63 35.51 22.56
CA VAL A 70 -15.35 36.70 22.07
C VAL A 70 -16.79 36.35 21.70
N GLN A 71 -17.00 35.18 21.09
CA GLN A 71 -18.34 34.69 20.74
C GLN A 71 -19.20 34.36 21.98
N SER A 72 -18.59 33.88 23.07
CA SER A 72 -19.31 33.68 24.35
C SER A 72 -19.66 34.99 25.06
N ASN A 73 -18.89 36.05 24.86
CA ASN A 73 -19.08 37.33 25.57
C ASN A 73 -20.08 38.28 24.87
N CYS A 74 -20.51 37.98 23.63
CA CYS A 74 -21.48 38.80 22.89
C CYS A 74 -22.92 38.25 22.88
N SER A 75 -23.23 37.23 23.69
CA SER A 75 -24.61 36.71 23.78
C SER A 75 -25.42 37.44 24.85
N SER A 76 -26.34 38.29 24.40
CA SER A 76 -27.46 38.84 25.20
C SER A 76 -28.76 38.76 24.38
N PRO A 77 -29.94 38.75 25.05
CA PRO A 77 -30.98 37.75 24.80
C PRO A 77 -32.17 38.27 23.99
N SER A 78 -32.88 37.37 23.30
CA SER A 78 -34.30 37.54 22.95
C SER A 78 -34.90 36.16 22.67
N MET A 79 -35.73 35.62 23.58
CA MET A 79 -37.16 35.90 23.72
C MET A 79 -37.94 35.49 22.47
N LEU A 80 -38.48 34.26 22.47
CA LEU A 80 -39.85 33.99 22.03
C LEU A 80 -40.34 32.71 22.72
N SER A 81 -41.23 32.94 23.68
CA SER A 81 -42.06 31.95 24.36
C SER A 81 -43.25 31.60 23.46
N VAL A 82 -43.46 30.32 23.18
CA VAL A 82 -44.73 29.80 22.67
C VAL A 82 -45.21 28.70 23.62
N ARG A 83 -46.35 28.97 24.26
CA ARG A 83 -47.08 28.07 25.16
C ARG A 83 -47.54 26.81 24.43
N VAL A 84 -47.44 25.66 25.11
CA VAL A 84 -48.16 24.42 24.75
C VAL A 84 -49.24 24.15 25.82
N PRO A 85 -50.48 23.76 25.45
CA PRO A 85 -51.54 23.43 26.40
C PRO A 85 -51.32 22.10 27.15
N SER A 86 -51.85 22.09 28.37
CA SER A 86 -51.92 21.01 29.36
C SER A 86 -52.77 19.80 28.93
N HIS A 87 -52.21 18.59 29.03
CA HIS A 87 -52.92 17.37 29.46
C HIS A 87 -51.96 16.42 30.22
N CYS A 88 -52.45 15.88 31.34
CA CYS A 88 -51.74 15.03 32.30
C CYS A 88 -51.41 13.61 31.82
N SER A 89 -50.17 13.12 32.06
CA SER A 89 -49.82 12.04 33.02
C SER A 89 -48.49 11.32 32.67
N PRO A 90 -47.82 10.67 33.64
CA PRO A 90 -46.35 10.64 33.75
C PRO A 90 -45.68 9.31 33.38
N GLY A 91 -44.47 9.40 32.81
CA GLY A 91 -43.55 8.28 32.59
C GLY A 91 -42.28 8.74 31.86
N GLU A 92 -41.21 9.00 32.62
CA GLU A 92 -39.84 9.37 32.17
C GLU A 92 -39.04 8.18 31.59
N PRO A 93 -37.80 8.36 31.06
CA PRO A 93 -37.27 9.46 30.24
C PRO A 93 -36.44 9.02 28.99
N SER A 94 -36.43 9.91 27.99
CA SER A 94 -35.31 10.32 27.11
C SER A 94 -34.50 9.32 26.26
N SER A 95 -34.66 9.43 24.93
CA SER A 95 -33.55 9.47 23.97
C SER A 95 -33.91 10.37 22.78
N LEU A 96 -33.08 11.38 22.55
CA LEU A 96 -33.27 12.43 21.54
C LEU A 96 -32.78 12.00 20.14
N LEU A 97 -33.62 12.33 19.16
CA LEU A 97 -33.29 12.87 17.83
C LEU A 97 -32.66 11.95 16.77
N THR A 98 -33.57 11.32 16.04
CA THR A 98 -33.52 11.13 14.58
C THR A 98 -33.75 12.48 13.88
N MET A 99 -32.90 12.83 12.91
CA MET A 99 -33.24 13.82 11.88
C MET A 99 -33.20 13.10 10.53
N SER A 100 -34.40 12.91 9.99
CA SER A 100 -34.67 12.49 8.63
C SER A 100 -35.20 13.72 7.91
N ASP A 101 -34.46 14.24 6.93
CA ASP A 101 -35.02 15.15 5.94
C ASP A 101 -35.17 14.40 4.62
N SER A 102 -36.43 14.24 4.23
CA SER A 102 -36.86 13.78 2.91
C SER A 102 -37.10 15.01 2.04
N ILE A 103 -36.55 15.03 0.82
CA ILE A 103 -37.06 15.87 -0.27
C ILE A 103 -37.68 14.94 -1.31
N SER A 104 -38.95 15.23 -1.62
CA SER A 104 -39.88 14.42 -2.41
C SER A 104 -39.58 14.37 -3.91
N ASN A 105 -39.77 13.16 -4.45
CA ASN A 105 -40.40 12.75 -5.72
C ASN A 105 -40.51 13.75 -6.90
N THR A 106 -40.10 13.27 -8.08
CA THR A 106 -40.87 13.44 -9.33
C THR A 106 -40.63 12.28 -10.30
N TYR A 107 -41.63 11.40 -10.37
CA TYR A 107 -42.25 10.70 -11.52
C TYR A 107 -41.42 9.99 -12.62
N PHE A 108 -41.75 8.70 -12.80
CA PHE A 108 -41.42 7.75 -13.87
C PHE A 108 -42.15 8.05 -15.21
N PRO A 109 -41.69 7.52 -16.36
CA PRO A 109 -42.25 6.26 -16.92
C PRO A 109 -41.13 5.38 -17.50
N GLY A 110 -41.14 4.05 -17.51
CA GLY A 110 -42.17 3.06 -17.81
C GLY A 110 -41.48 1.98 -18.66
N ALA A 111 -41.44 0.73 -18.18
CA ALA A 111 -40.87 -0.43 -18.90
C ALA A 111 -41.77 -0.86 -20.08
N PRO A 112 -41.25 -1.68 -21.00
CA PRO A 112 -41.74 -3.06 -21.00
C PRO A 112 -40.70 -4.15 -21.35
N GLU A 113 -40.90 -5.30 -20.68
CA GLU A 113 -40.75 -6.70 -21.13
C GLU A 113 -39.46 -7.25 -21.80
N ALA A 114 -38.93 -8.32 -21.18
CA ALA A 114 -38.14 -9.42 -21.79
C ALA A 114 -39.10 -10.60 -22.13
N PRO A 115 -38.70 -11.81 -22.62
CA PRO A 115 -37.38 -12.41 -22.96
C PRO A 115 -37.46 -13.23 -24.31
N PRO A 116 -36.72 -14.34 -24.63
CA PRO A 116 -35.62 -15.06 -23.97
C PRO A 116 -34.42 -15.52 -24.87
N ASP A 117 -33.45 -16.15 -24.17
CA ASP A 117 -32.42 -17.10 -24.62
C ASP A 117 -31.28 -16.62 -25.53
N THR A 118 -30.04 -16.68 -25.02
CA THR A 118 -28.89 -17.39 -25.63
C THR A 118 -27.69 -17.35 -24.67
N THR A 119 -27.41 -18.50 -24.07
CA THR A 119 -26.13 -19.06 -23.62
C THR A 119 -24.97 -18.13 -23.23
N LEU A 120 -24.54 -18.29 -21.97
CA LEU A 120 -23.19 -18.01 -21.45
C LEU A 120 -22.07 -18.41 -22.42
N PRO A 121 -20.95 -17.66 -22.40
CA PRO A 121 -19.67 -18.33 -22.31
C PRO A 121 -18.91 -17.88 -21.06
N THR A 122 -18.55 -18.88 -20.26
CA THR A 122 -17.47 -18.82 -19.28
C THR A 122 -16.16 -18.62 -20.05
N SER A 123 -15.69 -17.39 -20.19
CA SER A 123 -14.33 -17.12 -20.67
C SER A 123 -13.46 -16.69 -19.50
N SER A 124 -12.47 -17.52 -19.18
CA SER A 124 -11.36 -17.21 -18.28
C SER A 124 -10.71 -15.88 -18.69
N SER A 125 -10.58 -14.94 -17.76
CA SER A 125 -9.96 -13.61 -17.97
C SER A 125 -8.52 -13.66 -18.52
N ILE A 126 -7.89 -14.83 -18.53
CA ILE A 126 -6.58 -15.09 -19.15
C ILE A 126 -6.67 -14.98 -20.68
N ASP A 127 -7.82 -15.31 -21.28
CA ASP A 127 -7.99 -15.37 -22.74
C ASP A 127 -8.17 -13.98 -23.40
N GLU A 128 -8.49 -12.96 -22.58
CA GLU A 128 -8.68 -11.59 -23.03
C GLU A 128 -7.35 -10.88 -23.34
N PHE A 129 -6.28 -11.23 -22.61
CA PHE A 129 -4.91 -10.73 -22.87
C PHE A 129 -4.30 -11.31 -24.15
N SER A 130 -4.71 -12.51 -24.55
CA SER A 130 -4.26 -13.19 -25.76
C SER A 130 -4.67 -12.50 -27.07
N ARG A 131 -5.61 -11.53 -27.00
CA ARG A 131 -6.24 -10.89 -28.18
C ARG A 131 -5.75 -9.48 -28.49
N LEU A 132 -4.80 -8.91 -27.75
CA LEU A 132 -4.30 -7.56 -28.03
C LEU A 132 -3.27 -7.57 -29.16
N PRO A 133 -3.54 -6.90 -30.31
CA PRO A 133 -2.61 -6.86 -31.42
C PRO A 133 -1.62 -5.70 -31.20
N ASN A 134 -0.52 -5.93 -30.47
CA ASN A 134 0.71 -5.13 -30.60
C ASN A 134 1.91 -5.87 -29.99
N ARG A 135 2.71 -6.45 -30.88
CA ARG A 135 3.67 -7.54 -30.63
C ARG A 135 5.06 -7.08 -30.14
N LEU A 136 5.18 -5.94 -29.44
CA LEU A 136 6.47 -5.43 -28.93
C LEU A 136 6.37 -4.67 -27.58
N CYS A 137 5.34 -4.89 -26.76
CA CYS A 137 5.37 -4.41 -25.37
C CYS A 137 6.30 -5.29 -24.53
N LEU A 138 7.60 -4.95 -24.52
CA LEU A 138 8.50 -5.31 -23.43
C LEU A 138 7.91 -4.69 -22.16
N PHE A 139 7.12 -5.44 -21.42
CA PHE A 139 6.73 -5.04 -20.08
C PHE A 139 8.01 -5.03 -19.25
N SER A 140 8.53 -3.84 -18.95
CA SER A 140 9.59 -3.71 -17.97
C SER A 140 9.04 -4.11 -16.61
N PRO A 141 9.84 -4.75 -15.74
CA PRO A 141 9.50 -4.88 -14.33
C PRO A 141 9.22 -3.49 -13.73
N TYR A 142 8.15 -3.40 -12.95
CA TYR A 142 7.80 -2.24 -12.15
C TYR A 142 8.77 -2.09 -10.98
N ASP A 143 9.06 -0.85 -10.58
CA ASP A 143 9.88 -0.58 -9.39
C ASP A 143 9.09 -0.85 -8.10
N ILE A 144 9.43 -1.95 -7.42
CA ILE A 144 8.81 -2.34 -6.14
C ILE A 144 8.97 -1.25 -5.08
N ASN A 145 10.04 -0.44 -5.11
CA ASN A 145 10.21 0.65 -4.14
C ASN A 145 9.15 1.74 -4.35
N ARG A 146 8.81 2.04 -5.60
CA ARG A 146 7.74 2.99 -5.94
C ARG A 146 6.39 2.49 -5.45
N MET A 147 6.12 1.19 -5.62
CA MET A 147 4.93 0.54 -5.07
C MET A 147 4.90 0.64 -3.54
N ARG A 148 6.02 0.29 -2.88
CA ARG A 148 6.14 0.34 -1.41
C ARG A 148 5.87 1.75 -0.89
N SER A 149 6.54 2.77 -1.43
CA SER A 149 6.33 4.16 -1.03
C SER A 149 4.87 4.59 -1.19
N TYR A 150 4.22 4.19 -2.29
CA TYR A 150 2.81 4.49 -2.52
C TYR A 150 1.89 3.81 -1.50
N LEU A 151 2.07 2.51 -1.25
CA LEU A 151 1.28 1.77 -0.28
C LEU A 151 1.46 2.30 1.14
N HIS A 152 2.70 2.57 1.55
CA HIS A 152 2.98 3.17 2.87
C HIS A 152 2.34 4.55 3.02
N LEU A 153 2.30 5.36 1.96
CA LEU A 153 1.62 6.64 1.98
C LEU A 153 0.10 6.49 2.15
N LEU A 154 -0.53 5.58 1.40
CA LEU A 154 -1.97 5.33 1.51
C LEU A 154 -2.36 4.80 2.88
N PHE A 155 -1.58 3.86 3.43
CA PHE A 155 -1.87 3.19 4.70
C PHE A 155 -1.22 3.84 5.91
N HIS A 156 -0.61 5.01 5.77
CA HIS A 156 0.01 5.75 6.86
C HIS A 156 -0.89 5.89 8.12
N PRO A 157 -2.21 6.15 8.02
CA PRO A 157 -3.09 6.19 9.19
C PRO A 157 -3.17 4.86 9.95
N VAL A 158 -3.10 3.72 9.26
CA VAL A 158 -3.15 2.38 9.85
C VAL A 158 -1.78 1.99 10.41
N LEU A 159 -0.71 2.26 9.66
CA LEU A 159 0.66 1.92 10.05
C LEU A 159 1.11 2.67 11.31
N ASN A 160 0.65 3.91 11.52
CA ASN A 160 0.95 4.69 12.72
C ASN A 160 0.29 4.18 14.01
N LEU A 161 -0.64 3.23 13.91
CA LEU A 161 -1.28 2.59 15.07
C LEU A 161 -0.43 1.45 15.64
N VAL A 162 0.67 1.09 14.97
CA VAL A 162 1.52 -0.04 15.34
C VAL A 162 2.72 0.43 16.13
N VAL A 163 2.93 -0.19 17.29
CA VAL A 163 4.14 -0.06 18.10
C VAL A 163 4.75 -1.46 18.22
N ASP A 164 6.02 -1.61 17.84
CA ASP A 164 6.76 -2.88 17.85
C ASP A 164 6.08 -4.03 17.08
N GLY A 165 5.39 -3.72 15.97
CA GLY A 165 4.74 -4.72 15.12
C GLY A 165 3.40 -5.23 15.66
N THR A 166 2.92 -4.71 16.80
CA THR A 166 1.59 -5.01 17.35
C THR A 166 0.66 -3.79 17.27
N PRO A 167 -0.58 -3.94 16.79
CA PRO A 167 -1.54 -2.84 16.81
C PRO A 167 -1.88 -2.49 18.27
N LEU A 168 -1.83 -1.21 18.60
CA LEU A 168 -2.09 -0.69 19.96
C LEU A 168 -3.46 -1.17 20.50
N ASP A 169 -4.46 -1.22 19.61
CA ASP A 169 -5.80 -1.75 19.83
C ASP A 169 -6.39 -2.22 18.49
N THR A 170 -6.79 -3.49 18.42
CA THR A 170 -7.45 -4.09 17.25
C THR A 170 -8.71 -3.34 16.83
N ARG A 171 -9.48 -2.78 17.78
CA ARG A 171 -10.68 -1.99 17.46
C ARG A 171 -10.34 -0.69 16.74
N ILE A 172 -9.28 -0.02 17.17
CA ILE A 172 -8.83 1.23 16.53
C ILE A 172 -8.30 0.94 15.12
N HIS A 173 -7.58 -0.17 14.94
CA HIS A 173 -7.16 -0.64 13.61
C HIS A 173 -8.36 -0.85 12.68
N PHE A 174 -9.37 -1.63 13.08
CA PHE A 174 -10.55 -1.89 12.25
C PHE A 174 -11.33 -0.62 11.89
N LEU A 175 -11.54 0.28 12.85
CA LEU A 175 -12.23 1.54 12.59
C LEU A 175 -11.46 2.44 11.62
N THR A 176 -10.13 2.50 11.77
CA THR A 176 -9.27 3.30 10.89
C THR A 176 -9.24 2.71 9.48
N LEU A 177 -9.12 1.39 9.36
CA LEU A 177 -9.14 0.67 8.09
C LEU A 177 -10.50 0.83 7.38
N ALA A 178 -11.62 0.68 8.09
CA ALA A 178 -12.95 0.88 7.54
C ALA A 178 -13.17 2.31 7.02
N ARG A 179 -12.65 3.32 7.73
CA ARG A 179 -12.71 4.73 7.31
C ARG A 179 -11.87 5.00 6.07
N LEU A 180 -10.73 4.33 5.92
CA LEU A 180 -9.86 4.46 4.76
C LEU A 180 -10.45 3.79 3.51
N GLY A 181 -11.21 2.70 3.67
CA GLY A 181 -11.72 1.88 2.57
C GLY A 181 -12.32 2.63 1.38
N PRO A 182 -13.26 3.58 1.56
CA PRO A 182 -13.91 4.29 0.45
C PRO A 182 -12.96 5.12 -0.44
N SER A 183 -11.78 5.50 0.04
CA SER A 183 -10.79 6.24 -0.76
C SER A 183 -9.75 5.35 -1.44
N LEU A 184 -9.76 4.04 -1.16
CA LEU A 184 -8.80 3.09 -1.72
C LEU A 184 -9.29 2.53 -3.07
N PRO A 185 -8.35 2.21 -3.99
CA PRO A 185 -8.69 1.50 -5.21
C PRO A 185 -9.26 0.11 -4.88
N PRO A 186 -10.09 -0.49 -5.76
CA PRO A 186 -10.84 -1.72 -5.47
C PRO A 186 -9.99 -2.87 -4.91
N SER A 187 -8.77 -3.08 -5.42
CA SER A 187 -7.89 -4.17 -4.99
C SER A 187 -7.31 -3.97 -3.58
N LEU A 188 -7.36 -2.75 -3.03
CA LEU A 188 -6.90 -2.37 -1.69
C LEU A 188 -8.05 -2.11 -0.70
N GLN A 189 -9.31 -2.11 -1.16
CA GLN A 189 -10.43 -1.92 -0.25
C GLN A 189 -10.46 -3.03 0.81
N PRO A 190 -10.75 -2.72 2.09
CA PRO A 190 -10.80 -3.71 3.16
C PRO A 190 -11.83 -4.79 2.88
N THR A 191 -11.45 -6.05 3.08
CA THR A 191 -12.39 -7.16 3.01
C THR A 191 -13.19 -7.26 4.31
N THR A 192 -14.32 -7.97 4.26
CA THR A 192 -15.12 -8.24 5.46
C THR A 192 -14.30 -8.94 6.55
N LEU A 193 -13.40 -9.85 6.17
CA LEU A 193 -12.54 -10.55 7.13
C LEU A 193 -11.55 -9.62 7.83
N GLN A 194 -10.98 -8.64 7.12
CA GLN A 194 -10.05 -7.68 7.75
C GLN A 194 -10.73 -6.78 8.79
N LEU A 195 -12.04 -6.58 8.70
CA LEU A 195 -12.79 -5.82 9.69
C LEU A 195 -13.28 -6.67 10.87
N GLN A 196 -12.98 -7.97 10.89
CA GLN A 196 -13.49 -8.93 11.88
C GLN A 196 -12.39 -9.73 12.57
N VAL A 197 -11.32 -10.08 11.85
CA VAL A 197 -10.26 -10.96 12.33
C VAL A 197 -9.03 -10.14 12.69
N PRO A 198 -8.52 -10.21 13.94
CA PRO A 198 -7.26 -9.56 14.29
C PRO A 198 -6.11 -10.11 13.44
N HIS A 199 -5.35 -9.24 12.79
CA HIS A 199 -4.32 -9.64 11.84
C HIS A 199 -3.15 -8.65 11.82
N ASN A 200 -2.07 -9.03 11.14
CA ASN A 200 -0.91 -8.16 10.92
C ASN A 200 -1.26 -7.05 9.91
N VAL A 201 -1.07 -5.78 10.28
CA VAL A 201 -1.43 -4.62 9.45
C VAL A 201 -0.76 -4.61 8.07
N TYR A 202 0.39 -5.27 7.89
CA TYR A 202 1.05 -5.35 6.58
C TYR A 202 0.26 -6.17 5.58
N VAL A 203 -0.68 -7.01 6.02
CA VAL A 203 -1.63 -7.68 5.13
C VAL A 203 -2.53 -6.67 4.42
N ASP A 204 -2.86 -5.54 5.06
CA ASP A 204 -3.70 -4.49 4.46
C ASP A 204 -3.07 -3.85 3.22
N LEU A 205 -1.73 -3.90 3.12
CA LEU A 205 -0.98 -3.31 2.01
C LEU A 205 -0.99 -4.18 0.74
N ILE A 206 -1.47 -5.43 0.81
CA ILE A 206 -1.45 -6.36 -0.32
C ILE A 206 -2.59 -6.03 -1.30
N PRO A 207 -2.32 -5.61 -2.56
CA PRO A 207 -3.32 -5.35 -3.60
C PRO A 207 -3.97 -6.61 -4.19
N SER A 208 -4.35 -7.54 -3.33
CA SER A 208 -5.04 -8.77 -3.69
C SER A 208 -6.04 -9.12 -2.57
N PRO A 209 -7.34 -8.81 -2.75
CA PRO A 209 -8.36 -9.17 -1.75
C PRO A 209 -8.40 -10.67 -1.48
N SER A 210 -8.19 -11.48 -2.51
CA SER A 210 -8.20 -12.95 -2.43
C SER A 210 -7.03 -13.48 -1.58
N LEU A 211 -5.82 -12.98 -1.82
CA LEU A 211 -4.64 -13.37 -1.04
C LEU A 211 -4.75 -12.91 0.42
N ARG A 212 -5.23 -11.68 0.66
CA ARG A 212 -5.49 -11.17 2.02
C ARG A 212 -6.39 -12.12 2.78
N ASP A 213 -7.53 -12.48 2.20
CA ASP A 213 -8.49 -13.40 2.80
C ASP A 213 -7.92 -14.80 3.09
N VAL A 214 -7.03 -15.32 2.24
CA VAL A 214 -6.32 -16.60 2.48
C VAL A 214 -5.38 -16.47 3.69
N LEU A 215 -4.61 -15.38 3.75
CA LEU A 215 -3.70 -15.12 4.86
C LEU A 215 -4.46 -14.97 6.18
N LEU A 216 -5.60 -14.28 6.19
CA LEU A 216 -6.40 -14.07 7.41
C LEU A 216 -7.02 -15.35 7.98
N ARG A 217 -7.24 -16.38 7.16
CA ARG A 217 -7.74 -17.69 7.60
C ARG A 217 -6.65 -18.64 8.06
N SER A 218 -5.39 -18.21 7.95
CA SER A 218 -4.22 -19.06 8.17
C SER A 218 -3.55 -18.80 9.52
N ASP A 219 -2.59 -19.66 9.88
CA ASP A 219 -1.81 -19.50 11.11
C ASP A 219 -1.02 -18.18 11.11
N PRO A 220 -1.13 -17.35 12.18
CA PRO A 220 -0.46 -16.06 12.25
C PRO A 220 1.07 -16.12 12.17
N ALA A 221 1.71 -17.18 12.66
CA ALA A 221 3.17 -17.31 12.62
C ALA A 221 3.64 -17.60 11.18
N MET A 222 2.92 -18.46 10.46
CA MET A 222 3.20 -18.69 9.03
C MET A 222 2.96 -17.44 8.19
N VAL A 223 1.91 -16.67 8.48
CA VAL A 223 1.63 -15.39 7.80
C VAL A 223 2.75 -14.38 8.04
N ALA A 224 3.22 -14.24 9.28
CA ALA A 224 4.33 -13.35 9.61
C ALA A 224 5.61 -13.72 8.84
N ALA A 225 5.93 -15.02 8.74
CA ALA A 225 7.05 -15.50 7.95
C ALA A 225 6.89 -15.19 6.46
N PHE A 226 5.70 -15.42 5.87
CA PHE A 226 5.44 -15.07 4.47
C PHE A 226 5.61 -13.58 4.18
N LEU A 227 5.12 -12.71 5.08
CA LEU A 227 5.26 -11.26 4.93
C LEU A 227 6.73 -10.82 4.91
N VAL A 228 7.58 -11.44 5.74
CA VAL A 228 9.02 -11.14 5.82
C VAL A 228 9.82 -11.77 4.68
N ASP A 229 9.40 -12.91 4.17
CA ASP A 229 10.13 -13.60 3.10
C ASP A 229 9.75 -13.07 1.72
N VAL A 230 8.49 -12.73 1.49
CA VAL A 230 7.91 -12.54 0.16
C VAL A 230 7.43 -11.12 -0.10
N CYS A 231 6.80 -10.45 0.87
CA CYS A 231 6.08 -9.20 0.65
C CYS A 231 7.00 -7.97 0.68
N THR A 232 7.99 -7.94 -0.22
CA THR A 232 8.98 -6.84 -0.35
C THR A 232 8.32 -5.50 -0.62
N PHE A 233 7.14 -5.49 -1.25
CA PHE A 233 6.35 -4.29 -1.51
C PHE A 233 5.64 -3.73 -0.27
N ALA A 234 5.46 -4.53 0.79
CA ALA A 234 4.81 -4.11 2.04
C ALA A 234 5.82 -3.90 3.17
N CYS A 235 6.84 -4.76 3.25
CA CYS A 235 7.87 -4.76 4.29
C CYS A 235 9.18 -4.13 3.78
N ASP A 236 9.98 -3.52 4.66
CA ASP A 236 11.32 -3.03 4.33
C ASP A 236 12.34 -4.18 4.37
N ILE A 237 12.27 -5.04 3.36
CA ILE A 237 13.11 -6.23 3.20
C ILE A 237 13.83 -6.19 1.87
N ASP A 238 15.00 -6.84 1.80
CA ASP A 238 15.79 -6.96 0.57
C ASP A 238 14.95 -7.59 -0.55
N ASP A 239 14.86 -6.89 -1.68
CA ASP A 239 14.31 -7.44 -2.91
C ASP A 239 15.34 -8.39 -3.54
N ARG A 240 15.08 -9.69 -3.37
CA ARG A 240 15.82 -10.80 -3.99
C ARG A 240 15.10 -11.33 -5.24
N GLY A 241 14.10 -10.61 -5.75
CA GLY A 241 13.26 -11.03 -6.86
C GLY A 241 12.18 -12.03 -6.46
N GLN A 242 11.65 -11.93 -5.25
CA GLN A 242 10.56 -12.79 -4.75
C GLN A 242 9.26 -12.60 -5.55
N LEU A 243 8.98 -11.35 -5.92
CA LEU A 243 7.85 -10.94 -6.74
C LEU A 243 8.36 -10.03 -7.85
N THR A 244 7.93 -10.29 -9.08
CA THR A 244 8.10 -9.36 -10.21
C THR A 244 6.71 -8.85 -10.60
N ILE A 245 6.60 -7.55 -10.86
CA ILE A 245 5.36 -6.93 -11.32
C ILE A 245 5.61 -6.42 -12.73
N TRP A 246 4.81 -6.89 -13.69
CA TRP A 246 4.98 -6.60 -15.10
C TRP A 246 4.14 -5.40 -15.53
N GLY A 247 4.78 -4.41 -16.16
CA GLY A 247 4.10 -3.19 -16.62
C GLY A 247 3.90 -2.17 -15.50
N GLU A 248 2.94 -1.27 -15.66
CA GLU A 248 2.73 -0.12 -14.76
C GLU A 248 1.63 -0.34 -13.72
N ASP A 249 0.76 -1.34 -13.92
CA ASP A 249 -0.39 -1.59 -13.05
C ASP A 249 -0.09 -2.68 -12.01
N PHE A 250 0.49 -2.25 -10.89
CA PHE A 250 0.75 -3.12 -9.74
C PHE A 250 -0.51 -3.48 -8.94
N LEU A 251 -1.63 -2.80 -9.17
CA LEU A 251 -2.91 -3.07 -8.50
C LEU A 251 -3.65 -4.25 -9.12
N ASN A 252 -3.25 -4.66 -10.33
CA ASN A 252 -3.74 -5.82 -11.02
C ASN A 252 -2.91 -7.07 -10.68
N GLU A 253 -3.53 -8.04 -10.02
CA GLU A 253 -2.88 -9.31 -9.65
C GLU A 253 -2.37 -10.14 -10.83
N ILE A 254 -2.90 -9.92 -12.05
CA ILE A 254 -2.47 -10.64 -13.25
C ILE A 254 -1.06 -10.19 -13.65
N SER A 255 -0.68 -8.96 -13.34
CA SER A 255 0.66 -8.41 -13.58
C SER A 255 1.73 -9.04 -12.69
N TRP A 256 1.36 -9.84 -11.69
CA TRP A 256 2.27 -10.36 -10.68
C TRP A 256 2.83 -11.73 -11.08
N GLU A 257 4.16 -11.87 -10.99
CA GLU A 257 4.89 -13.12 -11.13
C GLU A 257 5.66 -13.42 -9.84
N PHE A 258 5.23 -14.42 -9.08
CA PHE A 258 6.02 -14.96 -7.97
C PHE A 258 7.19 -15.81 -8.49
N SER A 259 8.33 -15.74 -7.81
CA SER A 259 9.49 -16.55 -8.14
C SER A 259 9.23 -18.05 -7.91
N ALA A 260 10.02 -18.91 -8.56
CA ALA A 260 9.89 -20.36 -8.39
C ALA A 260 10.07 -20.78 -6.93
N SER A 261 11.08 -20.22 -6.23
CA SER A 261 11.34 -20.52 -4.82
C SER A 261 10.18 -20.10 -3.91
N VAL A 262 9.53 -18.97 -4.20
CA VAL A 262 8.34 -18.54 -3.43
C VAL A 262 7.18 -19.51 -3.63
N LEU A 263 6.92 -19.92 -4.87
CA LEU A 263 5.84 -20.86 -5.18
C LEU A 263 6.11 -22.26 -4.61
N GLU A 264 7.36 -22.73 -4.62
CA GLU A 264 7.74 -24.00 -4.00
C GLU A 264 7.54 -23.99 -2.48
N GLN A 265 7.91 -22.89 -1.83
CA GLN A 265 7.82 -22.77 -0.37
C GLN A 265 6.39 -22.48 0.11
N TRP A 266 5.65 -21.62 -0.59
CA TRP A 266 4.38 -21.05 -0.11
C TRP A 266 3.14 -21.46 -0.94
N GLY A 267 3.33 -22.14 -2.07
CA GLY A 267 2.26 -22.60 -2.97
C GLY A 267 1.20 -23.47 -2.28
N GLY A 268 1.65 -24.42 -1.47
CA GLY A 268 0.74 -25.31 -0.72
C GLY A 268 -0.03 -24.64 0.42
N TRP A 269 0.34 -23.41 0.78
CA TRP A 269 -0.19 -22.71 1.96
C TRP A 269 -1.07 -21.52 1.56
N PHE A 270 -0.51 -20.58 0.79
CA PHE A 270 -1.13 -19.27 0.53
C PHE A 270 -1.36 -18.97 -0.95
N LEU A 271 -0.62 -19.64 -1.84
CA LEU A 271 -0.60 -19.32 -3.27
C LEU A 271 -1.21 -20.47 -4.09
N PRO A 272 -2.56 -20.54 -4.23
CA PRO A 272 -3.22 -21.58 -5.03
C PRO A 272 -2.75 -21.62 -6.49
N SER A 273 -3.13 -22.69 -7.23
CA SER A 273 -2.62 -23.00 -8.58
C SER A 273 -2.69 -21.84 -9.57
N ILE A 274 -3.65 -20.94 -9.44
CA ILE A 274 -3.75 -19.72 -10.25
C ILE A 274 -2.48 -18.87 -10.23
N TRP A 275 -1.76 -18.81 -9.11
CA TRP A 275 -0.50 -18.07 -9.02
C TRP A 275 0.64 -18.76 -9.77
N HIS A 276 0.61 -20.10 -9.83
CA HIS A 276 1.53 -20.86 -10.68
C HIS A 276 1.24 -20.62 -12.15
N GLU A 277 -0.04 -20.68 -12.54
CA GLU A 277 -0.47 -20.45 -13.93
C GLU A 277 -0.09 -19.03 -14.41
N ARG A 278 -0.28 -18.01 -13.56
CA ARG A 278 0.15 -16.63 -13.84
C ARG A 278 1.66 -16.51 -13.99
N ALA A 279 2.43 -17.14 -13.11
CA ALA A 279 3.88 -17.11 -13.21
C ALA A 279 4.38 -17.79 -14.49
N ASP A 280 3.81 -18.95 -14.83
CA ASP A 280 4.15 -19.67 -16.05
C ASP A 280 3.77 -18.90 -17.32
N PHE A 281 2.65 -18.17 -17.31
CA PHE A 281 2.27 -17.26 -18.39
C PHE A 281 3.39 -16.25 -18.67
N TRP A 282 3.88 -15.55 -17.65
CA TRP A 282 4.94 -14.55 -17.80
C TRP A 282 6.29 -15.17 -18.21
N ARG A 283 6.64 -16.33 -17.65
CA ARG A 283 7.86 -17.07 -18.03
C ARG A 283 7.86 -17.47 -19.51
N ARG A 284 6.74 -17.99 -20.03
CA ARG A 284 6.60 -18.33 -21.46
C ARG A 284 6.73 -17.10 -22.35
N HIS A 285 6.05 -16.01 -22.00
CA HIS A 285 6.11 -14.75 -22.77
C HIS A 285 7.52 -14.17 -22.86
N ARG A 286 8.33 -14.30 -21.79
CA ARG A 286 9.74 -13.91 -21.81
C ARG A 286 10.57 -14.81 -22.72
N SER A 287 10.39 -16.13 -22.62
CA SER A 287 11.11 -17.08 -23.48
C SER A 287 10.81 -16.85 -24.97
N ASP A 288 9.56 -16.60 -25.34
CA ASP A 288 9.17 -16.35 -26.73
C ASP A 288 9.71 -15.02 -27.28
N SER A 289 9.81 -13.99 -26.43
CA SER A 289 10.38 -12.69 -26.79
C SER A 289 11.89 -12.77 -27.07
N PHE A 290 12.61 -13.62 -26.33
CA PHE A 290 14.03 -13.87 -26.56
C PHE A 290 14.30 -14.70 -27.82
N VAL A 291 13.38 -15.58 -28.22
CA VAL A 291 13.50 -16.38 -29.45
C VAL A 291 13.15 -15.58 -30.70
N ALA A 292 12.21 -14.63 -30.61
CA ALA A 292 11.82 -13.79 -31.75
C ALA A 292 12.86 -12.71 -32.15
N THR A 293 13.90 -12.52 -31.33
CA THR A 293 14.97 -11.52 -31.55
C THR A 293 16.33 -12.13 -31.92
N ALA A 294 16.40 -13.47 -32.08
CA ALA A 294 17.58 -14.22 -32.52
C ALA A 294 17.42 -14.70 -33.98
#